data_AF-A0A2M8HPI7-F1
#
_entry.id   AF-A0A2M8HPI7-F1
#
_cell.length_a   1.000
_cell.length_b   1.000
_cell.length_c   1.000
_cell.angle_alpha   90.00
_cell.angle_beta   90.00
_cell.angle_gamma   90.00
#
_symmetry.space_group_name_H-M   'P 1'
#
loop_
_entity.id
_entity.type
_entity.pdbx_description
1 polymer ?
#
loop_
_entity_poly.entity_id
_entity_poly.type
_entity_poly.pdbx_seq_one_letter_code
_entity_poly.pdbx_strand_id
1 'polypeptide(L)'
;MNSIPKSWLYFVLVLLVLMIGGFFLKENRPILDKLSKNEVIYVQIKNGVNRPGIYEMRKGDTLKYLIEKAGGFDKESHSLEYDLNGEIYDGQVIILGDR
;
A
#
# COMPACT_ATOMS: atom_id res chain seq x y z
N MET A 1 -18.67 -30.54 -51.39
CA MET A 1 -18.88 -29.82 -50.11
C MET A 1 -18.33 -30.69 -49.00
N ASN A 2 -17.13 -30.40 -48.51
CA ASN A 2 -16.52 -31.18 -47.42
C ASN A 2 -17.17 -30.78 -46.10
N SER A 3 -17.87 -31.72 -45.48
CA SER A 3 -18.41 -31.57 -44.14
C SER A 3 -17.28 -31.62 -43.13
N ILE A 4 -17.28 -30.67 -42.20
CA ILE A 4 -16.31 -30.63 -41.11
C ILE A 4 -16.56 -31.84 -40.20
N PRO A 5 -15.52 -32.65 -39.89
CA PRO A 5 -15.70 -33.84 -39.06
C PRO A 5 -16.15 -33.44 -37.65
N LYS A 6 -17.14 -34.15 -37.11
CA LYS A 6 -17.73 -33.85 -35.78
C LYS A 6 -16.69 -33.83 -34.66
N SER A 7 -15.63 -34.64 -34.77
CA SER A 7 -14.47 -34.66 -33.86
C SER A 7 -13.77 -33.30 -33.75
N TRP A 8 -13.68 -32.57 -34.87
CA TRP A 8 -13.12 -31.21 -34.90
C TRP A 8 -14.03 -30.22 -34.17
N LEU A 9 -15.35 -30.39 -34.28
CA LEU A 9 -16.33 -29.55 -33.60
C LEU A 9 -16.19 -29.65 -32.07
N TYR A 10 -15.99 -30.87 -31.55
CA TYR A 10 -15.71 -31.07 -30.12
C TYR A 10 -14.39 -30.43 -29.69
N PHE A 11 -13.35 -30.49 -30.52
CA PHE A 11 -12.06 -29.86 -30.22
C PHE A 11 -12.17 -28.34 -30.12
N VAL A 12 -12.87 -27.70 -31.06
CA VAL A 12 -13.13 -26.25 -31.06
C VAL A 12 -14.00 -25.85 -29.87
N LEU A 13 -15.00 -26.66 -29.51
CA LEU A 13 -15.84 -26.43 -28.34
C LEU A 13 -15.03 -26.45 -27.04
N VAL A 14 -14.15 -27.43 -26.86
CA VAL A 14 -13.26 -27.50 -25.68
C VAL A 14 -12.31 -26.31 -25.64
N LEU A 15 -11.76 -25.90 -26.79
CA LEU A 15 -10.85 -24.76 -26.88
C LEU A 15 -11.57 -23.43 -26.55
N LEU A 16 -12.83 -23.28 -26.98
CA LEU A 16 -13.71 -22.17 -26.58
C LEU A 16 -13.98 -22.17 -25.08
N VAL A 17 -14.31 -23.31 -24.48
CA VAL A 17 -14.56 -23.43 -23.03
C VAL A 17 -13.30 -23.09 -22.23
N LEU A 18 -12.12 -23.53 -22.68
CA LEU A 18 -10.84 -23.19 -22.05
C LEU A 18 -10.50 -21.70 -22.20
N MET A 19 -10.79 -21.10 -23.35
CA MET A 19 -10.62 -19.66 -23.59
C MET A 19 -11.52 -18.81 -22.68
N ILE A 20 -12.79 -19.21 -22.53
CA ILE A 20 -13.76 -18.52 -21.66
C ILE A 20 -13.37 -18.70 -20.17
N GLY A 21 -12.98 -19.91 -19.77
CA GLY A 21 -12.55 -20.19 -18.39
C GLY A 21 -11.27 -19.46 -18.00
N GLY A 22 -10.28 -19.39 -18.90
CA GLY A 22 -9.05 -18.63 -18.70
C GLY A 22 -9.28 -17.12 -18.63
N PHE A 23 -10.26 -16.61 -19.37
CA PHE A 23 -10.68 -15.21 -19.33
C PHE A 23 -11.29 -14.82 -17.97
N PHE A 24 -12.13 -15.70 -17.39
CA PHE A 24 -12.81 -15.46 -16.12
C PHE A 24 -11.85 -15.30 -14.91
N LEU A 25 -10.69 -15.96 -14.92
CA LEU A 25 -9.68 -15.81 -13.86
C LEU A 25 -8.89 -14.49 -13.93
N LYS A 26 -8.95 -13.76 -15.05
CA LYS A 26 -8.20 -12.52 -15.24
C LYS A 26 -8.89 -11.29 -14.66
N GLU A 27 -10.21 -11.31 -14.54
CA GLU A 27 -11.04 -10.15 -14.18
C GLU A 27 -10.87 -9.68 -12.72
N ASN A 28 -10.48 -10.57 -11.80
CA ASN A 28 -10.49 -10.30 -10.34
C ASN A 28 -9.14 -9.92 -9.71
N ARG A 29 -8.14 -9.57 -10.52
CA ARG A 29 -6.84 -9.08 -10.00
C ARG A 29 -6.80 -7.68 -9.33
N PRO A 30 -7.73 -6.72 -9.55
CA PRO A 30 -7.51 -5.34 -9.08
C PRO A 30 -7.58 -5.18 -7.55
N ILE A 31 -8.17 -6.14 -6.83
CA ILE A 31 -8.25 -6.10 -5.37
C ILE A 31 -6.88 -6.40 -4.75
N LEU A 32 -6.11 -7.30 -5.35
CA LEU A 32 -4.78 -7.68 -4.86
C LEU A 32 -3.77 -6.55 -5.05
N ASP A 33 -3.82 -5.83 -6.17
CA ASP A 33 -2.98 -4.64 -6.37
C ASP A 33 -3.38 -3.53 -5.39
N LYS A 34 -4.66 -3.33 -5.11
CA LYS A 34 -5.12 -2.31 -4.17
C LYS A 34 -4.80 -2.64 -2.71
N LEU A 35 -4.75 -3.92 -2.35
CA LEU A 35 -4.35 -4.41 -1.03
C LEU A 35 -2.82 -4.51 -0.87
N SER A 36 -2.09 -4.75 -1.97
CA SER A 36 -0.63 -4.89 -1.97
C SER A 36 0.11 -3.58 -2.21
N LYS A 37 -0.56 -2.56 -2.75
CA LYS A 37 0.06 -1.24 -2.98
C LYS A 37 0.22 -0.54 -1.64
N ASN A 38 1.28 -0.92 -0.93
CA ASN A 38 1.94 -0.09 0.06
C ASN A 38 2.35 1.20 -0.64
N GLU A 39 1.43 2.17 -0.71
CA GLU A 39 1.74 3.50 -1.22
C GLU A 39 2.81 4.08 -0.30
N VAL A 40 4.02 4.21 -0.85
CA VAL A 40 5.15 4.81 -0.16
C VAL A 40 4.89 6.32 -0.10
N ILE A 41 4.98 6.87 1.09
CA ILE A 41 4.80 8.30 1.38
C ILE A 41 6.06 8.83 2.05
N TYR A 42 6.35 10.12 1.88
CA TYR A 42 7.49 10.79 2.51
C TYR A 42 7.01 11.80 3.53
N VAL A 43 7.49 11.67 4.76
CA VAL A 43 7.04 12.48 5.89
C VAL A 43 8.25 13.14 6.52
N GLN A 44 8.16 14.44 6.77
CA GLN A 44 9.21 15.17 7.47
C GLN A 44 8.82 15.32 8.95
N ILE A 45 9.67 14.85 9.85
CA ILE A 45 9.54 15.08 11.30
C ILE A 45 10.61 16.05 11.79
N LYS A 46 10.20 17.05 12.56
CA LYS A 46 11.04 18.11 13.10
C LYS A 46 10.89 18.20 14.61
N ASN A 47 12.02 18.33 15.31
CA ASN A 47 12.11 18.48 16.76
C ASN A 47 11.42 17.34 17.54
N GLY A 48 11.57 17.32 18.88
CA GLY A 48 10.91 16.36 19.77
C GLY A 48 11.24 14.90 19.51
N VAL A 49 12.25 14.61 18.68
CA VAL A 49 12.75 13.27 18.36
C VAL A 49 14.26 13.28 18.28
N ASN A 50 14.88 12.14 18.55
CA ASN A 50 16.33 12.03 18.57
C ASN A 50 16.99 12.27 17.20
N ARG A 51 16.30 11.96 16.10
CA ARG A 51 16.81 12.14 14.73
C ARG A 51 15.77 12.81 13.82
N PRO A 52 15.67 14.14 13.78
CA PRO A 52 14.78 14.84 12.86
C PRO A 52 15.24 14.62 11.39
N GLY A 53 14.29 14.56 10.47
CA GLY A 53 14.58 14.24 9.07
C GLY A 53 13.36 13.88 8.25
N ILE A 54 13.60 13.43 7.01
CA ILE A 54 12.57 12.89 6.11
C ILE A 54 12.62 11.37 6.19
N TYR A 55 11.46 10.76 6.36
CA TYR A 55 11.30 9.32 6.48
C TYR A 55 10.36 8.80 5.40
N GLU A 56 10.79 7.72 4.76
CA GLU A 56 9.92 6.89 3.93
C GLU A 56 8.95 6.12 4.84
N MET A 57 7.66 6.23 4.59
CA MET A 57 6.58 5.61 5.37
C MET A 57 5.62 4.94 4.40
N ARG A 58 4.69 4.14 4.90
CA ARG A 58 3.60 3.56 4.13
C ARG A 58 2.30 4.27 4.49
N LYS A 59 1.42 4.41 3.51
CA LYS A 59 0.06 4.91 3.76
C LYS A 59 -0.64 4.02 4.78
N GLY A 60 -1.15 4.64 5.84
CA GLY A 60 -1.74 3.95 7.00
C GLY A 60 -0.76 3.68 8.15
N ASP A 61 0.53 3.97 7.99
CA ASP A 61 1.45 4.01 9.12
C ASP A 61 1.10 5.17 10.06
N THR A 62 1.40 4.98 11.34
CA THR A 62 1.03 5.91 12.42
C THR A 62 2.19 6.82 12.83
N LEU A 63 1.86 7.94 13.47
CA LEU A 63 2.83 8.85 14.07
C LEU A 63 3.75 8.14 15.07
N LYS A 64 3.23 7.20 15.85
CA LYS A 64 4.05 6.37 16.74
C LYS A 64 5.19 5.66 15.99
N TYR A 65 4.88 5.03 14.87
CA TYR A 65 5.87 4.31 14.09
C TYR A 65 6.94 5.25 13.51
N LEU A 66 6.53 6.44 13.06
CA LEU A 66 7.46 7.48 12.59
C LEU A 66 8.42 7.91 13.71
N ILE A 67 7.92 8.11 14.93
CA ILE A 67 8.73 8.50 16.09
C ILE A 67 9.73 7.40 16.47
N GLU A 68 9.30 6.14 16.48
CA GLU A 68 10.19 5.00 16.71
C GLU A 68 11.31 4.94 15.65
N LYS A 69 10.97 5.16 14.37
CA LYS A 69 11.94 5.23 13.26
C LYS A 69 12.92 6.39 13.44
N ALA A 70 12.43 7.53 13.95
CA ALA A 70 13.23 8.69 14.32
C ALA A 70 14.06 8.50 15.60
N GLY A 71 14.02 7.32 16.23
CA GLY A 71 14.82 6.96 17.39
C GLY A 71 14.17 7.29 18.72
N GLY A 72 12.84 7.47 18.75
CA GLY A 72 12.08 7.86 19.93
C GLY A 72 12.10 9.37 20.16
N PHE A 73 11.32 9.79 21.16
CA PHE A 73 11.30 11.17 21.63
C PHE A 73 12.68 11.60 22.14
N ASP A 74 13.02 12.87 21.95
CA ASP A 74 14.17 13.47 22.62
C ASP A 74 13.87 13.70 24.12
N LYS A 75 14.92 13.92 24.92
CA LYS A 75 14.77 14.12 26.37
C LYS A 75 14.04 15.41 26.75
N GLU A 76 13.96 16.34 25.82
CA GLU A 76 13.36 17.67 25.98
C GLU A 76 11.90 17.71 25.48
N SER A 77 11.39 16.60 24.93
CA SER A 77 10.02 16.51 24.45
C SER A 77 9.09 16.62 25.64
N HIS A 78 8.55 17.82 25.86
CA HIS A 78 7.42 18.00 26.75
C HIS A 78 6.29 17.06 26.31
N SER A 79 5.70 16.38 27.29
CA SER A 79 4.59 15.45 27.14
C SER A 79 3.33 16.20 26.68
N LEU A 80 3.34 16.65 25.43
CA LEU A 80 2.16 17.08 24.72
C LEU A 80 1.42 15.82 24.27
N GLU A 81 0.10 15.83 24.43
CA GLU A 81 -0.76 14.73 24.04
C GLU A 81 -0.89 14.72 22.51
N TYR A 82 0.09 14.10 21.85
CA TYR A 82 0.06 13.88 20.40
C TYR A 82 -0.88 12.72 20.08
N ASP A 83 -1.67 12.87 19.01
CA ASP A 83 -2.39 11.73 18.44
C ASP A 83 -1.41 10.78 17.74
N LEU A 84 -0.89 9.83 18.52
CA LEU A 84 0.06 8.83 18.06
C LEU A 84 -0.52 7.85 17.06
N ASN A 85 -1.86 7.77 16.99
CA ASN A 85 -2.59 6.91 16.06
C ASN A 85 -3.07 7.67 14.82
N GLY A 86 -2.81 8.98 14.76
CA GLY A 86 -3.14 9.80 13.61
C GLY A 86 -2.52 9.23 12.34
N GLU A 87 -3.32 9.17 11.29
CA GLU A 87 -2.85 8.80 9.96
C GLU A 87 -1.88 9.86 9.44
N ILE A 88 -0.81 9.39 8.80
CA ILE A 88 0.18 10.25 8.19
C ILE A 88 -0.02 10.29 6.67
N TYR A 89 0.11 11.48 6.08
CA TYR A 89 -0.05 11.74 4.66
C TYR A 89 1.28 12.07 3.97
N ASP A 90 1.34 11.84 2.67
CA ASP A 90 2.51 12.18 1.85
C ASP A 90 2.78 13.68 1.83
N GLY A 91 4.05 14.05 2.00
CA GLY A 91 4.50 15.44 2.11
C GLY A 91 4.18 16.13 3.44
N GLN A 92 3.59 15.43 4.41
CA GLN A 92 3.25 16.01 5.70
C GLN A 92 4.51 16.41 6.48
N VAL A 93 4.46 17.58 7.11
CA VAL A 93 5.49 18.07 8.04
C VAL A 93 4.93 18.02 9.45
N ILE A 94 5.54 17.20 10.29
CA ILE A 94 5.18 17.00 11.69
C ILE A 94 6.21 17.72 12.55
N ILE A 95 5.73 18.59 13.43
CA ILE A 95 6.56 19.35 14.35
C ILE A 95 6.15 18.94 15.77
N LEU A 96 7.12 18.43 16.52
CA LEU A 96 6.93 18.06 17.93
C LEU A 96 7.62 19.11 18.82
N GLY A 97 6.97 19.45 19.93
CA GLY A 97 7.32 20.55 20.82
C GLY A 97 6.82 21.92 20.35
N ASP A 98 6.68 22.83 21.31
CA ASP A 98 6.61 24.27 21.07
C ASP A 98 8.02 24.82 21.33
N ARG A 99 8.52 25.69 20.46
CA ARG A 99 9.89 26.23 20.56
C ARG A 99 10.02 27.24 21.68
#